data_AF-A0A3A4WI28-F1
#
_entry.id   AF-A0A3A4WI28-F1
#
_cell.length_a   1.000
_cell.length_b   1.000
_cell.length_c   1.000
_cell.angle_alpha   90.00
_cell.angle_beta   90.00
_cell.angle_gamma   90.00
#
_symmetry.space_group_name_H-M   'P 1'
#
loop_
_entity.id
_entity.type
_entity.pdbx_description
1 polymer ?
#
loop_
_entity_poly.entity_id
_entity_poly.type
_entity_poly.pdbx_seq_one_letter_code
_entity_poly.pdbx_strand_id
1 'polypeptide(L)'
;MDEVQRYLRHVLPGVVFLVETLVILLVLLPGWTTESLGKLATGDSLGTAFAVLIASGGVGFIFSVLNHLYLWWRQSPPIDFRELVARLREGDVIRLVDAETGMPVAEADLPLEEAWAVASSLWHEHLETSHQLAGSETRNVSLSDLTHATGAARIGSLAAWVAALVVAAHVASFAPSWETCVRFTVANFLAGGLLAAHHLNCLRTGRLTRAFVEEVLHDSLLETRRMPIPTNVVLRGRT
;
A
#
# COMPACT_ATOMS: atom_id res chain seq x y z
N MET A 1 -17.95 4.16 -6.63
CA MET A 1 -17.09 4.63 -5.53
C MET A 1 -16.70 6.07 -5.79
N ASP A 2 -16.86 6.92 -4.78
CA ASP A 2 -16.66 8.37 -4.88
C ASP A 2 -15.21 8.73 -5.23
N GLU A 3 -15.03 9.64 -6.18
CA GLU A 3 -13.75 10.30 -6.51
C GLU A 3 -13.00 10.77 -5.25
N VAL A 4 -13.74 11.12 -4.20
CA VAL A 4 -13.22 11.49 -2.88
C VAL A 4 -12.35 10.39 -2.27
N GLN A 5 -12.76 9.12 -2.33
CA GLN A 5 -11.99 8.02 -1.73
C GLN A 5 -10.67 7.79 -2.48
N ARG A 6 -10.70 7.88 -3.82
CA ARG A 6 -9.49 7.80 -4.66
C ARG A 6 -8.54 8.95 -4.38
N TYR A 7 -9.08 10.15 -4.19
CA TYR A 7 -8.30 11.31 -3.78
C TYR A 7 -7.66 11.12 -2.40
N LEU A 8 -8.45 10.68 -1.40
CA LEU A 8 -7.97 10.43 -0.04
C LEU A 8 -6.87 9.37 0.03
N ARG A 9 -6.90 8.36 -0.85
CA ARG A 9 -5.83 7.35 -0.97
C ARG A 9 -4.45 7.97 -1.22
N HIS A 10 -4.38 9.09 -1.93
CA HIS A 10 -3.12 9.80 -2.21
C HIS A 10 -2.82 10.91 -1.21
N VAL A 11 -3.85 11.52 -0.61
CA VAL A 11 -3.66 12.58 0.39
C VAL A 11 -3.21 12.03 1.74
N LEU A 12 -3.80 10.93 2.22
CA LEU A 12 -3.53 10.38 3.55
C LEU A 12 -2.04 10.10 3.80
N PRO A 13 -1.28 9.46 2.89
CA PRO A 13 0.16 9.24 3.10
C PRO A 13 0.96 10.54 3.22
N GLY A 14 0.58 11.59 2.47
CA GLY A 14 1.20 12.90 2.58
C GLY A 14 0.88 13.59 3.91
N VAL A 15 -0.38 13.49 4.37
CA VAL A 15 -0.78 14.00 5.69
C VAL A 15 -0.04 13.27 6.81
N VAL A 16 0.08 11.94 6.74
CA VAL A 16 0.87 11.12 7.69
C VAL A 16 2.31 11.64 7.73
N PHE A 17 2.95 11.83 6.57
CA PHE A 17 4.29 12.37 6.50
C PHE A 17 4.42 13.73 7.18
N LEU A 18 3.52 14.67 6.89
CA LEU A 18 3.54 16.01 7.47
C LEU A 18 3.36 15.97 8.99
N VAL A 19 2.35 15.26 9.48
CA VAL A 19 2.03 15.15 10.90
C VAL A 19 3.18 14.48 11.66
N GLU A 20 3.70 13.36 11.17
CA GLU A 20 4.81 12.67 11.83
C GLU A 20 6.09 13.50 11.82
N THR A 21 6.39 14.19 10.71
CA THR A 21 7.55 15.11 10.65
C THR A 21 7.43 16.19 11.71
N LEU A 22 6.25 16.82 11.84
CA LEU A 22 6.00 17.85 12.84
C LEU A 22 6.09 17.31 14.27
N VAL A 23 5.53 16.14 14.55
CA VAL A 23 5.59 15.51 15.88
C VAL A 23 7.04 15.17 16.25
N ILE A 24 7.81 14.58 15.34
CA ILE A 24 9.22 14.25 15.57
C ILE A 24 10.02 15.53 15.80
N LEU A 25 9.80 16.57 14.99
CA LEU A 25 10.46 17.87 15.15
C LEU A 25 10.07 18.57 16.46
N LEU A 26 8.82 18.45 16.92
CA LEU A 26 8.40 19.01 18.20
C LEU A 26 9.14 18.37 19.38
N VAL A 27 9.46 17.07 19.27
CA VAL A 27 10.30 16.38 20.27
C VAL A 27 11.77 16.78 20.15
N LEU A 28 12.31 16.83 18.93
CA LEU A 28 13.73 17.16 18.68
C LEU A 28 14.07 18.63 18.95
N LEU A 29 13.26 19.54 18.43
CA LEU A 29 13.49 20.99 18.35
C LEU A 29 12.23 21.79 18.74
N PRO A 30 11.69 21.61 19.96
CA PRO A 30 10.39 22.19 20.35
C PRO A 30 10.31 23.71 20.13
N GLY A 31 11.34 24.46 20.51
CA GLY A 31 11.38 25.92 20.34
C GLY A 31 11.26 26.32 18.86
N TRP A 32 12.13 25.79 18.00
CA TRP A 32 12.11 26.09 16.57
C TRP A 32 10.80 25.66 15.89
N THR A 33 10.27 24.48 16.25
CA THR A 33 9.01 23.98 15.68
C THR A 33 7.83 24.86 16.08
N THR A 34 7.70 25.23 17.36
CA THR A 34 6.62 26.13 17.82
C THR A 34 6.71 27.52 17.20
N GLU A 35 7.92 28.08 17.06
CA GLU A 35 8.14 29.35 16.39
C GLU A 35 7.75 29.28 14.90
N SER A 36 8.17 28.21 14.20
CA SER A 36 7.84 27.98 12.79
C SER A 36 6.33 27.83 12.58
N LEU A 37 5.64 27.09 13.46
CA LEU A 37 4.19 26.96 13.43
C LEU A 37 3.48 28.29 13.72
N GLY A 38 4.01 29.09 14.65
CA GLY A 38 3.49 30.43 14.94
C GLY A 38 3.58 31.36 13.72
N LYS A 39 4.72 31.36 13.01
CA LYS A 39 4.90 32.13 11.77
C LYS A 39 3.90 31.69 10.69
N LEU A 40 3.71 30.39 10.52
CA LEU A 40 2.71 29.85 9.58
C LEU A 40 1.28 30.26 9.96
N ALA A 41 0.95 30.30 11.25
CA ALA A 41 -0.38 30.68 11.73
C ALA A 41 -0.71 32.17 11.50
N THR A 42 0.30 33.04 11.43
CA THR A 42 0.11 34.49 11.20
C THR A 42 -0.08 34.90 9.74
N GLY A 43 0.11 34.00 8.78
CA GLY A 43 -0.14 34.27 7.35
C GLY A 43 -1.59 34.05 6.91
N ASP A 44 -1.88 34.20 5.60
CA ASP A 44 -3.15 33.78 4.99
C ASP A 44 -3.35 32.27 5.18
N SER A 45 -3.99 31.92 6.29
CA SER A 45 -4.03 30.57 6.84
C SER A 45 -4.80 29.59 5.96
N LEU A 46 -5.85 30.06 5.27
CA LEU A 46 -6.68 29.22 4.41
C LEU A 46 -5.99 28.84 3.10
N GLY A 47 -5.32 29.80 2.44
CA GLY A 47 -4.56 29.54 1.22
C GLY A 47 -3.38 28.60 1.47
N THR A 48 -2.67 28.81 2.59
CA THR A 48 -1.57 27.94 3.01
C THR A 48 -2.06 26.52 3.33
N ALA A 49 -3.15 26.38 4.07
CA ALA A 49 -3.73 25.07 4.38
C ALA A 49 -4.13 24.30 3.12
N PHE A 50 -4.74 24.97 2.14
CA PHE A 50 -5.11 24.37 0.86
C PHE A 50 -3.88 23.96 0.03
N ALA A 51 -2.86 24.82 -0.03
CA ALA A 51 -1.60 24.50 -0.71
C ALA A 51 -0.91 23.30 -0.08
N VAL A 52 -0.87 23.22 1.26
CA VAL A 52 -0.31 22.07 2.01
C VAL A 52 -1.10 20.80 1.71
N LEU A 53 -2.44 20.88 1.68
CA LEU A 53 -3.29 19.73 1.35
C LEU A 53 -3.02 19.21 -0.07
N ILE A 54 -2.96 20.11 -1.06
CA ILE A 54 -2.64 19.73 -2.45
C ILE A 54 -1.24 19.13 -2.55
N ALA A 55 -0.24 19.78 -1.94
CA ALA A 55 1.13 19.29 -1.92
C ALA A 55 1.21 17.90 -1.28
N SER A 56 0.43 17.65 -0.22
CA SER A 56 0.36 16.35 0.45
C SER A 56 -0.16 15.25 -0.49
N GLY A 57 -1.12 15.55 -1.38
CA GLY A 57 -1.60 14.62 -2.39
C GLY A 57 -0.49 14.22 -3.39
N GLY A 58 0.29 15.19 -3.88
CA GLY A 58 1.42 14.92 -4.78
C GLY A 58 2.52 14.11 -4.12
N VAL A 59 2.87 14.45 -2.87
CA VAL A 59 3.85 13.71 -2.07
C VAL A 59 3.38 12.29 -1.79
N GLY A 60 2.11 12.10 -1.41
CA GLY A 60 1.57 10.77 -1.15
C GLY A 60 1.43 9.90 -2.41
N PHE A 61 1.21 10.49 -3.59
CA PHE A 61 1.35 9.78 -4.86
C PHE A 61 2.78 9.24 -5.07
N ILE A 62 3.81 10.07 -4.84
CA ILE A 62 5.21 9.63 -4.93
C ILE A 62 5.47 8.48 -3.95
N PHE A 63 4.98 8.56 -2.70
CA PHE A 63 5.11 7.47 -1.73
C PHE A 63 4.40 6.19 -2.17
N SER A 64 3.25 6.29 -2.85
CA SER A 64 2.58 5.13 -3.44
C SER A 64 3.45 4.46 -4.51
N VAL A 65 4.07 5.24 -5.41
CA VAL A 65 4.99 4.72 -6.44
C VAL A 65 6.20 4.03 -5.80
N LEU A 66 6.82 4.69 -4.82
CA LEU A 66 7.96 4.12 -4.09
C LEU A 66 7.58 2.84 -3.34
N ASN A 67 6.39 2.79 -2.74
CA ASN A 67 5.90 1.58 -2.09
C ASN A 67 5.77 0.44 -3.09
N HIS A 68 5.20 0.68 -4.27
CA HIS A 68 5.16 -0.33 -5.32
C HIS A 68 6.56 -0.79 -5.68
N LEU A 69 7.47 0.11 -6.06
CA LEU A 69 8.85 -0.22 -6.42
C LEU A 69 9.53 -1.09 -5.35
N TYR A 70 9.36 -0.74 -4.09
CA TYR A 70 9.88 -1.52 -2.96
C TYR A 70 9.29 -2.94 -2.90
N LEU A 71 7.98 -3.09 -3.08
CA LEU A 71 7.31 -4.40 -3.04
C LEU A 71 7.75 -5.31 -4.19
N TRP A 72 7.89 -4.77 -5.41
CA TRP A 72 8.39 -5.52 -6.57
C TRP A 72 9.83 -5.97 -6.34
N TRP A 73 10.69 -5.07 -5.83
CA TRP A 73 12.09 -5.40 -5.56
C TRP A 73 12.28 -6.50 -4.51
N ARG A 74 11.43 -6.53 -3.47
CA ARG A 74 11.53 -7.53 -2.38
C ARG A 74 10.94 -8.90 -2.73
N GLN A 75 10.19 -9.04 -3.83
CA GLN A 75 9.46 -10.26 -4.21
C GLN A 75 8.60 -10.86 -3.08
N SER A 76 8.20 -10.05 -2.11
CA SER A 76 7.44 -10.47 -0.92
C SER A 76 6.35 -9.46 -0.62
N PRO A 77 5.39 -9.27 -1.55
CA PRO A 77 4.27 -8.37 -1.32
C PRO A 77 3.35 -8.92 -0.21
N PRO A 78 2.61 -8.03 0.47
CA PRO A 78 1.55 -8.43 1.38
C PRO A 78 0.44 -9.26 0.73
N ILE A 79 0.31 -9.20 -0.61
CA ILE A 79 -0.67 -9.91 -1.43
C ILE A 79 0.09 -10.83 -2.38
N ASP A 80 -0.03 -12.14 -2.16
CA ASP A 80 0.57 -13.18 -3.00
C ASP A 80 -0.50 -14.22 -3.33
N PHE A 81 -0.87 -14.31 -4.60
CA PHE A 81 -1.93 -15.20 -5.09
C PHE A 81 -1.41 -16.53 -5.66
N ARG A 82 -0.12 -16.84 -5.54
CA ARG A 82 0.44 -18.10 -6.08
C ARG A 82 -0.26 -19.33 -5.48
N GLU A 83 -0.52 -19.32 -4.18
CA GLU A 83 -1.23 -20.41 -3.49
C GLU A 83 -2.67 -20.56 -3.99
N LEU A 84 -3.38 -19.46 -4.23
CA LEU A 84 -4.72 -19.48 -4.82
C LEU A 84 -4.70 -20.14 -6.21
N VAL A 85 -3.81 -19.69 -7.07
CA VAL A 85 -3.69 -20.20 -8.45
C VAL A 85 -3.32 -21.69 -8.45
N ALA A 86 -2.42 -22.11 -7.57
CA ALA A 86 -2.09 -23.52 -7.37
C ALA A 86 -3.32 -24.35 -6.98
N ARG A 87 -4.08 -23.93 -5.95
CA ARG A 87 -5.30 -24.62 -5.51
C ARG A 87 -6.36 -24.69 -6.62
N LEU A 88 -6.56 -23.62 -7.38
CA LEU A 88 -7.51 -23.60 -8.51
C LEU A 88 -7.08 -24.56 -9.63
N ARG A 89 -5.78 -24.68 -9.88
CA ARG A 89 -5.23 -25.63 -10.87
C ARG A 89 -5.37 -27.07 -10.41
N GLU A 90 -4.96 -27.38 -9.17
CA GLU A 90 -5.09 -28.71 -8.56
C GLU A 90 -6.56 -29.19 -8.55
N GLY A 91 -7.48 -28.24 -8.35
CA GLY A 91 -8.91 -28.49 -8.40
C GLY A 91 -9.50 -28.65 -9.81
N ASP A 92 -8.70 -28.58 -10.89
CA ASP A 92 -9.15 -28.53 -12.29
C ASP A 92 -10.19 -27.41 -12.55
N VAL A 93 -10.07 -26.29 -11.83
CA VAL A 93 -10.93 -25.09 -12.01
C VAL A 93 -10.40 -24.25 -13.17
N ILE A 94 -9.08 -24.12 -13.26
CA ILE A 94 -8.39 -23.36 -14.31
C ILE A 94 -7.33 -24.21 -15.00
N ARG A 95 -7.05 -23.89 -16.26
CA ARG A 95 -5.88 -24.41 -16.99
C ARG A 95 -5.01 -23.26 -17.45
N LEU A 96 -3.76 -23.25 -17.00
CA LEU A 96 -2.75 -22.30 -17.44
C LEU A 96 -2.02 -22.85 -18.67
N VAL A 97 -2.15 -22.16 -19.79
CA VAL A 97 -1.46 -22.50 -21.03
C VAL A 97 -0.60 -21.32 -21.49
N ASP A 98 0.59 -21.64 -21.98
CA ASP A 98 1.48 -20.67 -22.61
C ASP A 98 0.86 -20.22 -23.96
N ALA A 99 0.80 -18.92 -24.19
CA ALA A 99 0.13 -18.35 -25.36
C ALA A 99 0.79 -18.73 -26.69
N GLU A 100 2.11 -18.94 -26.70
CA GLU A 100 2.87 -19.18 -27.93
C GLU A 100 2.85 -20.65 -28.31
N THR A 101 3.03 -21.52 -27.32
CA THR A 101 3.17 -22.96 -27.50
C THR A 101 1.85 -23.72 -27.30
N GLY A 102 0.89 -23.13 -26.59
CA GLY A 102 -0.33 -23.80 -26.14
C GLY A 102 -0.09 -24.88 -25.07
N MET A 103 1.14 -25.02 -24.58
CA MET A 103 1.53 -26.06 -23.64
C MET A 103 1.18 -25.66 -22.20
N PRO A 104 0.87 -26.62 -21.29
CA PRO A 104 0.63 -26.33 -19.89
C PRO A 104 1.86 -25.70 -19.22
N VAL A 105 1.66 -24.61 -18.48
CA VAL A 105 2.73 -23.95 -17.71
C VAL A 105 3.04 -24.77 -16.45
N ALA A 106 4.30 -24.95 -16.08
CA ALA A 106 4.69 -25.68 -14.87
C ALA A 106 4.37 -24.87 -13.59
N GLU A 107 4.02 -25.55 -12.49
CA GLU A 107 3.55 -24.90 -11.27
C GLU A 107 4.65 -24.14 -10.51
N ALA A 108 5.86 -24.71 -10.46
CA ALA A 108 7.00 -24.12 -9.78
C ALA A 108 7.48 -22.78 -10.38
N ASP A 109 7.02 -22.46 -11.60
CA ASP A 109 7.55 -21.37 -12.39
C ASP A 109 6.70 -20.10 -12.34
N LEU A 110 5.51 -20.12 -11.71
CA LEU A 110 4.60 -18.98 -11.79
C LEU A 110 5.12 -17.78 -10.97
N PRO A 111 5.55 -16.70 -11.64
CA PRO A 111 6.00 -15.49 -10.97
C PRO A 111 4.84 -14.83 -10.24
N LEU A 112 5.16 -14.15 -9.15
CA LEU A 112 4.20 -13.38 -8.36
C LEU A 112 3.32 -12.45 -9.21
N GLU A 113 3.93 -11.80 -10.21
CA GLU A 113 3.27 -10.84 -11.11
C GLU A 113 2.20 -11.53 -11.97
N GLU A 114 2.52 -12.72 -12.47
CA GLU A 114 1.61 -13.52 -13.29
C GLU A 114 0.51 -14.12 -12.43
N ALA A 115 0.81 -14.57 -11.21
CA ALA A 115 -0.22 -15.03 -10.26
C ALA A 115 -1.22 -13.91 -9.93
N TRP A 116 -0.73 -12.68 -9.74
CA TRP A 116 -1.58 -11.50 -9.58
C TRP A 116 -2.42 -11.24 -10.83
N ALA A 117 -1.81 -11.29 -12.03
CA ALA A 117 -2.53 -11.11 -13.29
C ALA A 117 -3.63 -12.17 -13.47
N VAL A 118 -3.36 -13.45 -13.21
CA VAL A 118 -4.34 -14.54 -13.29
C VAL A 118 -5.51 -14.28 -12.34
N ALA A 119 -5.24 -13.97 -11.07
CA ALA A 119 -6.30 -13.70 -10.09
C ALA A 119 -7.17 -12.50 -10.50
N SER A 120 -6.55 -11.42 -10.97
CA SER A 120 -7.26 -10.23 -11.46
C SER A 120 -8.07 -10.51 -12.74
N SER A 121 -7.52 -11.27 -13.68
CA SER A 121 -8.23 -11.68 -14.90
C SER A 121 -9.47 -12.52 -14.57
N LEU A 122 -9.33 -13.54 -13.71
CA LEU A 122 -10.45 -14.36 -13.27
C LEU A 122 -11.52 -13.54 -12.56
N TRP A 123 -11.13 -12.61 -11.69
CA TRP A 123 -12.05 -11.71 -11.01
C TRP A 123 -12.88 -10.88 -11.99
N HIS A 124 -12.22 -10.22 -12.94
CA HIS A 124 -12.90 -9.34 -13.90
C HIS A 124 -13.71 -10.11 -14.95
N GLU A 125 -13.25 -11.27 -15.39
CA GLU A 125 -13.99 -12.14 -16.33
C GLU A 125 -15.31 -12.61 -15.74
N HIS A 126 -15.34 -12.92 -14.44
CA HIS A 126 -16.53 -13.44 -13.76
C HIS A 126 -17.35 -12.36 -13.05
N LEU A 127 -16.92 -11.08 -13.10
CA LEU A 127 -17.56 -9.99 -12.37
C LEU A 127 -19.02 -9.79 -12.79
N GLU A 128 -19.33 -9.94 -14.08
CA GLU A 128 -20.67 -9.76 -14.62
C GLU A 128 -21.54 -11.02 -14.49
N THR A 129 -20.93 -12.20 -14.44
CA THR A 129 -21.63 -13.49 -14.43
C THR A 129 -21.87 -14.04 -13.02
N SER A 130 -21.06 -13.64 -12.04
CA SER A 130 -21.18 -14.07 -10.64
C SER A 130 -21.79 -12.99 -9.77
N HIS A 131 -22.99 -13.25 -9.24
CA HIS A 131 -23.65 -12.37 -8.29
C HIS A 131 -22.81 -12.17 -7.01
N GLN A 132 -22.04 -13.19 -6.58
CA GLN A 132 -21.17 -13.11 -5.41
C GLN A 132 -20.00 -12.13 -5.64
N LEU A 133 -19.34 -12.20 -6.81
CA LEU A 133 -18.27 -11.26 -7.17
C LEU A 133 -18.81 -9.84 -7.33
N ALA A 134 -19.90 -9.67 -8.07
CA ALA A 134 -20.55 -8.37 -8.25
C ALA A 134 -20.93 -7.72 -6.91
N GLY A 135 -21.52 -8.50 -5.99
CA GLY A 135 -21.89 -8.03 -4.66
C GLY A 135 -20.68 -7.71 -3.76
N SER A 136 -19.52 -8.31 -4.03
CA SER A 136 -18.29 -8.15 -3.25
C SER A 136 -17.36 -7.04 -3.77
N GLU A 137 -17.60 -6.52 -4.98
CA GLU A 137 -16.70 -5.59 -5.67
C GLU A 137 -16.44 -4.30 -4.86
N THR A 138 -17.49 -3.69 -4.31
CA THR A 138 -17.33 -2.46 -3.50
C THR A 138 -16.41 -2.71 -2.30
N ARG A 139 -16.49 -3.90 -1.69
CA ARG A 139 -15.63 -4.28 -0.57
C ARG A 139 -14.21 -4.55 -1.02
N ASN A 140 -14.02 -5.23 -2.16
CA ASN A 140 -12.71 -5.47 -2.77
C ASN A 140 -11.98 -4.16 -3.04
N VAL A 141 -12.63 -3.20 -3.72
CA VAL A 141 -12.03 -1.90 -4.03
C VAL A 141 -11.68 -1.13 -2.75
N SER A 142 -12.54 -1.15 -1.73
CA SER A 142 -12.24 -0.54 -0.43
C SER A 142 -11.02 -1.16 0.26
N LEU A 143 -10.88 -2.48 0.26
CA LEU A 143 -9.74 -3.19 0.84
C LEU A 143 -8.44 -2.97 0.04
N SER A 144 -8.55 -2.94 -1.28
CA SER A 144 -7.45 -2.58 -2.17
C SER A 144 -6.94 -1.17 -1.88
N ASP A 145 -7.84 -0.19 -1.83
CA ASP A 145 -7.51 1.21 -1.51
C ASP A 145 -6.85 1.33 -0.13
N LEU A 146 -7.37 0.63 0.88
CA LEU A 146 -6.77 0.59 2.20
C LEU A 146 -5.36 -0.04 2.18
N THR A 147 -5.16 -1.11 1.40
CA THR A 147 -3.84 -1.75 1.26
C THR A 147 -2.82 -0.80 0.64
N HIS A 148 -3.20 -0.08 -0.41
CA HIS A 148 -2.33 0.91 -1.04
C HIS A 148 -2.05 2.10 -0.13
N ALA A 149 -3.08 2.66 0.52
CA ALA A 149 -2.93 3.79 1.42
C ALA A 149 -2.01 3.45 2.62
N THR A 150 -2.16 2.27 3.21
CA THR A 150 -1.30 1.81 4.31
C THR A 150 0.13 1.52 3.87
N GLY A 151 0.32 0.95 2.68
CA GLY A 151 1.65 0.78 2.08
C GLY A 151 2.36 2.11 1.82
N ALA A 152 1.65 3.09 1.27
CA ALA A 152 2.17 4.44 1.04
C ALA A 152 2.45 5.18 2.36
N ALA A 153 1.57 5.06 3.37
CA ALA A 153 1.77 5.65 4.69
C ALA A 153 3.04 5.12 5.39
N ARG A 154 3.36 3.83 5.21
CA ARG A 154 4.64 3.25 5.69
C ARG A 154 5.85 3.97 5.09
N ILE A 155 5.83 4.24 3.77
CA ILE A 155 6.91 4.99 3.11
C ILE A 155 6.92 6.44 3.60
N GLY A 156 5.74 7.06 3.75
CA GLY A 156 5.61 8.40 4.30
C GLY A 156 6.18 8.54 5.71
N SER A 157 5.98 7.53 6.57
CA SER A 157 6.54 7.48 7.93
C SER A 157 8.07 7.40 7.93
N LEU A 158 8.66 6.56 7.06
CA LEU A 158 10.11 6.52 6.89
C LEU A 158 10.65 7.87 6.38
N ALA A 159 9.98 8.46 5.37
CA ALA A 159 10.36 9.76 4.83
C ALA A 159 10.25 10.88 5.89
N ALA A 160 9.26 10.82 6.77
CA ALA A 160 9.07 11.80 7.85
C ALA A 160 10.21 11.76 8.85
N TRP A 161 10.65 10.55 9.23
CA TRP A 161 11.81 10.38 10.08
C TRP A 161 13.08 10.97 9.44
N VAL A 162 13.34 10.62 8.17
CA VAL A 162 14.50 11.15 7.42
C VAL A 162 14.43 12.68 7.30
N ALA A 163 13.27 13.24 6.94
CA ALA A 163 13.09 14.68 6.81
C ALA A 163 13.33 15.42 8.14
N ALA A 164 12.80 14.89 9.24
CA ALA A 164 13.01 15.48 10.57
C ALA A 164 14.50 15.46 10.97
N LEU A 165 15.23 14.38 10.69
CA LEU A 165 16.68 14.31 10.93
C LEU A 165 17.45 15.31 10.06
N VAL A 166 17.08 15.47 8.79
CA VAL A 166 17.69 16.44 7.87
C VAL A 166 17.46 17.87 8.38
N VAL A 167 16.22 18.22 8.76
CA VAL A 167 15.91 19.54 9.33
C VAL A 167 16.70 19.76 10.63
N ALA A 168 16.74 18.77 11.51
CA ALA A 168 17.50 18.85 12.75
C ALA A 168 18.99 19.08 12.49
N ALA A 169 19.59 18.39 11.52
CA ALA A 169 20.98 18.57 11.16
C ALA A 169 21.32 19.97 10.61
N HIS A 170 20.37 20.64 9.95
CA HIS A 170 20.57 21.98 9.38
C HIS A 170 20.30 23.11 10.38
N VAL A 171 19.35 22.90 11.29
CA VAL A 171 18.86 23.97 12.19
C VAL A 171 19.50 23.88 13.58
N ALA A 172 19.81 22.68 14.06
CA ALA A 172 20.31 22.52 15.42
C ALA A 172 21.78 22.95 15.54
N SER A 173 22.07 23.85 16.49
CA SER A 173 23.43 23.97 17.01
C SER A 173 23.68 22.76 17.92
N PHE A 174 24.62 21.90 17.54
CA PHE A 174 24.91 20.69 18.31
C PHE A 174 25.61 21.05 19.62
N ALA A 175 24.81 21.24 20.67
CA ALA A 175 25.28 21.34 22.05
C ALA A 175 24.97 20.00 22.74
N PRO A 176 25.99 19.17 23.06
CA PRO A 176 25.80 17.88 23.71
C PRO A 176 25.40 18.09 25.17
N SER A 177 24.13 18.38 25.39
CA SER A 177 23.49 18.39 26.69
C SER A 177 22.75 17.06 26.89
N TRP A 178 22.61 16.63 28.15
CA TRP A 178 21.81 15.45 28.50
C TRP A 178 20.38 15.55 27.94
N GLU A 179 19.78 16.74 28.01
CA GLU A 179 18.45 17.01 27.47
C GLU A 179 18.37 16.76 25.96
N THR A 180 19.36 17.24 25.20
CA THR A 180 19.45 17.00 23.75
C THR A 180 19.54 15.49 23.45
N CYS A 181 20.36 14.75 24.20
CA CYS A 181 20.51 13.30 24.02
C CYS A 181 19.20 12.54 24.32
N VAL A 182 18.49 12.91 25.39
CA VAL A 182 17.19 12.31 25.74
C VAL A 182 16.17 12.58 24.65
N ARG A 183 16.02 13.84 24.21
CA ARG A 183 15.08 14.22 23.14
C ARG A 183 15.36 13.48 21.84
N PHE A 184 16.64 13.41 21.44
CA PHE A 184 17.06 12.66 20.26
C PHE A 184 16.69 11.17 20.38
N THR A 185 16.96 10.56 21.54
CA THR A 185 16.64 9.15 21.79
C THR A 185 15.13 8.91 21.71
N VAL A 186 14.33 9.71 22.41
CA VAL A 186 12.86 9.61 22.42
C VAL A 186 12.29 9.80 21.01
N ALA A 187 12.78 10.77 20.25
CA ALA A 187 12.33 11.02 18.88
C ALA A 187 12.60 9.83 17.94
N ASN A 188 13.77 9.19 18.05
CA ASN A 188 14.09 8.01 17.25
C ASN A 188 13.26 6.79 17.66
N PHE A 189 13.01 6.58 18.96
CA PHE A 189 12.09 5.53 19.41
C PHE A 189 10.66 5.76 18.93
N LEU A 190 10.19 7.01 18.97
CA LEU A 190 8.87 7.39 18.47
C LEU A 190 8.77 7.12 16.96
N ALA A 191 9.75 7.58 16.17
CA ALA A 191 9.79 7.35 14.72
C ALA A 191 9.85 5.86 14.37
N GLY A 192 10.70 5.09 15.07
CA GLY A 192 10.77 3.64 14.90
C GLY A 192 9.46 2.93 15.26
N GLY A 193 8.79 3.38 16.34
CA GLY A 193 7.48 2.87 16.75
C GLY A 193 6.38 3.14 15.72
N LEU A 194 6.32 4.36 15.19
CA LEU A 194 5.38 4.75 14.12
C LEU A 194 5.61 3.94 12.83
N LEU A 195 6.87 3.83 12.40
CA LEU A 195 7.24 3.05 11.23
C LEU A 195 6.87 1.56 11.40
N ALA A 196 7.14 0.99 12.57
CA ALA A 196 6.75 -0.38 12.90
C ALA A 196 5.22 -0.55 12.88
N ALA A 197 4.47 0.40 13.45
CA ALA A 197 3.01 0.37 13.44
C ALA A 197 2.45 0.39 12.01
N HIS A 198 2.95 1.28 11.13
CA HIS A 198 2.54 1.32 9.73
C HIS A 198 2.95 0.07 8.96
N HIS A 199 4.13 -0.48 9.24
CA HIS A 199 4.58 -1.74 8.65
C HIS A 199 3.65 -2.90 9.02
N LEU A 200 3.33 -3.07 10.30
CA LEU A 200 2.41 -4.11 10.77
C LEU A 200 1.00 -3.90 10.20
N ASN A 201 0.53 -2.66 10.12
CA ASN A 201 -0.76 -2.33 9.54
C ASN A 201 -0.83 -2.68 8.04
N CYS A 202 0.23 -2.38 7.29
CA CYS A 202 0.35 -2.76 5.87
C CYS A 202 0.33 -4.29 5.69
N LEU A 203 1.08 -5.03 6.50
CA LEU A 203 1.08 -6.50 6.45
C LEU A 203 -0.28 -7.10 6.84
N ARG A 204 -0.93 -6.55 7.87
CA ARG A 204 -2.25 -7.00 8.31
C ARG A 204 -3.30 -6.74 7.23
N THR A 205 -3.33 -5.53 6.70
CA THR A 205 -4.30 -5.14 5.67
C THR A 205 -4.10 -5.96 4.40
N GLY A 206 -2.87 -6.13 3.93
CA GLY A 206 -2.59 -6.97 2.76
C GLY A 206 -3.05 -8.42 2.92
N ARG A 207 -2.82 -9.02 4.10
CA ARG A 207 -3.32 -10.38 4.40
C ARG A 207 -4.84 -10.46 4.39
N LEU A 208 -5.53 -9.47 4.95
CA LEU A 208 -7.00 -9.41 4.95
C LEU A 208 -7.54 -9.26 3.53
N THR A 209 -6.96 -8.37 2.74
CA THR A 209 -7.34 -8.16 1.33
C THR A 209 -7.12 -9.42 0.52
N ARG A 210 -5.96 -10.08 0.68
CA ARG A 210 -5.67 -11.36 0.03
C ARG A 210 -6.71 -12.41 0.40
N ALA A 211 -6.92 -12.65 1.70
CA ALA A 211 -7.86 -13.68 2.18
C ALA A 211 -9.28 -13.44 1.65
N PHE A 212 -9.73 -12.19 1.64
CA PHE A 212 -11.02 -11.81 1.08
C PHE A 212 -11.13 -12.15 -0.42
N VAL A 213 -10.13 -11.77 -1.22
CA VAL A 213 -10.12 -12.07 -2.66
C VAL A 213 -10.06 -13.57 -2.91
N GLU A 214 -9.22 -14.29 -2.17
CA GLU A 214 -9.09 -15.75 -2.28
C GLU A 214 -10.41 -16.46 -2.01
N GLU A 215 -11.09 -16.12 -0.91
CA GLU A 215 -12.36 -16.73 -0.50
C GLU A 215 -13.47 -16.45 -1.53
N VAL A 216 -13.68 -15.17 -1.87
CA VAL A 216 -14.74 -14.77 -2.81
C VAL A 216 -14.51 -15.37 -4.21
N LEU A 217 -13.26 -15.34 -4.70
CA LEU A 217 -12.95 -15.87 -6.03
C LEU A 217 -13.08 -17.40 -6.06
N HIS A 218 -12.57 -18.08 -5.03
CA HIS A 218 -12.67 -19.54 -4.94
C HIS A 218 -14.12 -20.02 -4.90
N ASP A 219 -14.95 -19.42 -4.04
CA ASP A 219 -16.36 -19.80 -3.91
C ASP A 219 -17.15 -19.53 -5.19
N SER A 220 -16.94 -18.37 -5.81
CA SER A 220 -17.58 -18.00 -7.07
C SER A 220 -17.23 -18.96 -8.21
N LEU A 221 -15.98 -19.40 -8.30
CA LEU A 221 -15.55 -20.32 -9.34
C LEU A 221 -16.08 -21.75 -9.10
N LEU A 222 -16.16 -22.19 -7.83
CA LEU A 222 -16.74 -23.49 -7.50
C LEU A 222 -18.25 -23.56 -7.73
N GLU A 223 -18.98 -22.46 -7.49
CA GLU A 223 -20.40 -22.37 -7.83
C GLU A 223 -20.61 -22.51 -9.35
N THR A 224 -19.76 -21.83 -10.13
CA THR A 224 -19.79 -21.85 -11.60
C THR A 224 -19.43 -23.23 -12.18
N ARG A 225 -18.56 -24.01 -11.51
CA ARG A 225 -18.16 -25.37 -11.94
C ARG A 225 -19.31 -26.39 -11.95
N ARG A 226 -20.48 -26.06 -11.38
CA ARG A 226 -21.71 -26.80 -11.69
C ARG A 226 -22.10 -26.72 -13.18
N MET A 227 -21.38 -25.92 -13.98
CA MET A 227 -21.38 -25.88 -15.44
C MET A 227 -20.09 -26.52 -16.02
N PRO A 228 -20.16 -27.36 -17.08
CA PRO A 228 -19.19 -28.42 -17.34
C PRO A 228 -17.87 -28.06 -18.08
N ILE A 229 -17.48 -26.79 -18.21
CA ILE A 229 -16.29 -26.42 -19.02
C ILE A 229 -15.27 -25.65 -18.17
N PRO A 230 -14.01 -26.13 -18.05
CA PRO A 230 -12.94 -25.41 -17.35
C PRO A 230 -12.57 -24.12 -18.07
N THR A 231 -12.23 -23.07 -17.31
CA THR A 231 -11.79 -21.78 -17.86
C THR A 231 -10.31 -21.89 -18.28
N ASN A 232 -10.02 -21.64 -19.56
CA ASN A 232 -8.65 -21.57 -20.07
C ASN A 232 -8.10 -20.16 -19.83
N VAL A 233 -7.05 -20.06 -19.01
CA VAL A 233 -6.35 -18.79 -18.79
C VAL A 233 -5.06 -18.83 -19.60
N VAL A 234 -4.96 -17.92 -20.58
CA VAL A 234 -3.83 -17.83 -21.50
C VAL A 234 -2.81 -16.84 -20.97
N LEU A 235 -1.57 -17.29 -20.71
CA LEU A 235 -0.46 -16.45 -20.27
C LEU A 235 0.37 -16.00 -21.46
N ARG A 236 0.58 -14.69 -21.64
CA ARG A 236 1.47 -14.18 -22.71
C ARG A 236 2.91 -14.60 -22.40
N GLY A 237 3.57 -15.20 -23.39
CA GLY A 237 4.99 -15.58 -23.32
C GLY A 237 5.87 -14.39 -22.96
N ARG A 238 6.90 -14.65 -22.14
CA ARG A 238 7.92 -13.66 -21.77
C ARG A 238 8.83 -13.41 -22.98
N THR A 239 8.75 -12.22 -23.56
CA THR A 239 9.74 -11.72 -24.53
C THR A 239 11.00 -11.23 -23.83
#